data_AF-A0A022R1E6-F1
#
_entry.id   AF-A0A022R1E6-F1
#
_cell.length_a   1.000
_cell.length_b   1.000
_cell.length_c   1.000
_cell.angle_alpha   90.00
_cell.angle_beta   90.00
_cell.angle_gamma   90.00
#
_symmetry.space_group_name_H-M   'P 1'
#
loop_
_entity.id
_entity.type
_entity.pdbx_description
1 polymer ?
#
loop_
_entity_poly.entity_id
_entity_poly.type
_entity_poly.pdbx_seq_one_letter_code
_entity_poly.pdbx_strand_id
1 'polypeptide(L)'
;MAYILPNLSPTLIQPKDKSSSATTLPPPPPSPSSVSTSTASSPTKLEQLPLVGVVQVNRISGVQDKKNDQRNDFYVNLGLAVRTLREDLPLIFTKDLNYDIYRDDITFRDPLNTFTGIENYQTIFWALRFHGRILFKDISLEVLRVWQPSENMILIRWNLRGVPRVPWEAKGQFQGTSRYKLDRNGKIYEHKVDNLAFNFPQSLKPAASVLDLVVACPATPNPTFMWGPVDSRSNSWVEFYRVVTESLDRENLVISQDCLAACS
;
A
#
# COMPACT_ATOMS: atom_id res chain seq x y z
N MET A 1 7.18 -59.61 9.75
CA MET A 1 7.64 -58.59 10.71
C MET A 1 6.67 -57.44 10.65
N ALA A 2 5.78 -57.37 11.63
CA ALA A 2 4.76 -56.36 11.77
C ALA A 2 5.04 -55.61 13.07
N TYR A 3 5.02 -54.28 13.03
CA TYR A 3 4.79 -53.46 14.22
C TYR A 3 3.67 -52.48 13.90
N ILE A 4 2.68 -52.55 14.79
CA ILE A 4 1.35 -51.97 14.77
C ILE A 4 1.28 -51.08 16.03
N LEU A 5 0.92 -49.80 15.81
CA LEU A 5 0.13 -48.89 16.70
C LEU A 5 0.76 -48.40 18.04
N PRO A 6 0.14 -47.44 18.78
CA PRO A 6 -0.77 -46.33 18.42
C PRO A 6 -0.60 -45.00 19.25
N ASN A 7 -1.47 -44.02 18.93
CA ASN A 7 -2.31 -43.20 19.84
C ASN A 7 -1.82 -41.91 20.56
N LEU A 8 -2.51 -40.83 20.16
CA LEU A 8 -3.39 -39.93 20.94
C LEU A 8 -2.84 -39.03 22.06
N SER A 9 -2.85 -37.73 21.71
CA SER A 9 -3.62 -36.64 22.36
C SER A 9 -3.10 -35.93 23.63
N PRO A 10 -3.54 -34.67 23.86
CA PRO A 10 -2.74 -33.59 24.45
C PRO A 10 -3.14 -33.23 25.89
N THR A 11 -2.22 -32.61 26.64
CA THR A 11 -2.51 -32.09 27.99
C THR A 11 -2.22 -30.59 28.09
N LEU A 12 -3.33 -29.84 28.03
CA LEU A 12 -3.72 -28.71 28.88
C LEU A 12 -2.71 -28.28 29.98
N ILE A 13 -2.25 -27.03 29.92
CA ILE A 13 -1.74 -26.31 31.11
C ILE A 13 -2.68 -25.13 31.36
N GLN A 14 -3.39 -25.23 32.49
CA GLN A 14 -4.24 -24.18 33.05
C GLN A 14 -3.44 -23.21 33.96
N PRO A 15 -4.02 -22.03 34.26
CA PRO A 15 -3.36 -20.90 34.92
C PRO A 15 -3.38 -21.04 36.45
N LYS A 16 -2.53 -20.25 37.13
CA LYS A 16 -2.59 -20.10 38.60
C LYS A 16 -2.80 -18.64 38.98
N ASP A 17 -3.94 -18.43 39.64
CA ASP A 17 -4.40 -17.20 40.27
C ASP A 17 -3.50 -16.72 41.42
N LYS A 18 -3.50 -15.39 41.64
CA LYS A 18 -3.71 -14.77 42.96
C LYS A 18 -4.03 -13.26 42.85
N SER A 19 -5.24 -12.91 43.26
CA SER A 19 -5.71 -11.60 43.77
C SER A 19 -5.12 -11.34 45.18
N SER A 20 -5.18 -10.21 45.90
CA SER A 20 -5.59 -8.79 45.74
C SER A 20 -5.39 -8.11 47.10
N SER A 21 -4.89 -6.87 47.17
CA SER A 21 -5.20 -5.84 48.21
C SER A 21 -4.40 -4.55 47.90
N ALA A 22 -5.02 -3.45 47.46
CA ALA A 22 -5.74 -2.41 48.21
C ALA A 22 -4.87 -1.21 48.67
N THR A 23 -5.27 -0.03 48.17
CA THR A 23 -5.26 1.31 48.82
C THR A 23 -4.07 2.28 48.61
N THR A 24 -4.45 3.48 48.16
CA THR A 24 -3.96 4.84 48.54
C THR A 24 -3.08 5.60 47.53
N LEU A 25 -3.66 6.66 46.93
CA LEU A 25 -2.98 7.78 46.27
C LEU A 25 -2.44 8.79 47.30
N PRO A 26 -1.28 9.43 47.03
CA PRO A 26 -1.10 10.86 47.34
C PRO A 26 -0.51 11.69 46.14
N PRO A 27 -0.48 13.03 46.25
CA PRO A 27 -0.54 14.00 45.13
C PRO A 27 0.83 14.41 44.53
N PRO A 28 0.85 15.16 43.40
CA PRO A 28 2.09 15.60 42.76
C PRO A 28 2.71 16.86 43.43
N PRO A 29 4.03 17.07 43.31
CA PRO A 29 4.73 18.22 43.88
C PRO A 29 4.58 19.52 43.04
N PRO A 30 4.76 20.69 43.66
CA PRO A 30 4.47 21.99 43.04
C PRO A 30 5.64 22.53 42.21
N SER A 31 5.30 23.24 41.14
CA SER A 31 6.15 24.15 40.37
C SER A 31 6.46 25.43 41.15
N PRO A 32 7.68 25.99 41.06
CA PRO A 32 7.94 27.36 41.44
C PRO A 32 8.05 28.27 40.22
N SER A 33 7.33 29.40 40.28
CA SER A 33 7.52 30.57 39.44
C SER A 33 7.81 31.80 40.31
N SER A 34 8.90 32.51 40.03
CA SER A 34 9.18 33.93 40.32
C SER A 34 10.51 34.25 39.60
N VAL A 35 10.58 35.11 38.58
CA VAL A 35 10.40 36.58 38.46
C VAL A 35 11.52 37.40 39.15
N SER A 36 12.10 38.31 38.34
CA SER A 36 13.10 39.37 38.63
C SER A 36 14.56 38.86 38.57
N THR A 37 15.55 39.52 37.96
CA THR A 37 15.76 40.95 37.68
C THR A 37 16.96 41.03 36.71
N SER A 38 16.83 41.64 35.54
CA SER A 38 17.98 41.91 34.67
C SER A 38 18.40 43.37 34.84
N THR A 39 19.35 43.60 35.74
CA THR A 39 20.03 44.88 35.91
C THR A 39 21.20 44.93 34.93
N ALA A 40 21.29 46.05 34.21
CA ALA A 40 22.32 46.37 33.24
C ALA A 40 23.71 46.56 33.87
N SER A 41 24.77 46.09 33.20
CA SER A 41 26.10 46.70 33.25
C SER A 41 27.04 46.11 32.19
N SER A 42 27.49 46.95 31.25
CA SER A 42 28.77 46.94 30.51
C SER A 42 28.76 48.18 29.61
N PRO A 43 29.76 49.08 29.66
CA PRO A 43 31.01 48.77 28.95
C PRO A 43 32.28 49.38 29.57
N THR A 44 33.38 48.64 29.49
CA THR A 44 34.77 49.14 29.55
C THR A 44 35.62 47.99 29.02
N LYS A 45 36.69 48.13 28.25
CA LYS A 45 37.44 49.24 27.66
C LYS A 45 38.40 48.52 26.69
N LEU A 46 38.57 49.05 25.47
CA LEU A 46 39.58 48.58 24.52
C LEU A 46 40.98 48.73 25.13
N GLU A 47 41.78 47.68 25.11
CA GLU A 47 43.23 47.79 25.02
C GLU A 47 43.79 46.60 24.22
N GLN A 48 44.50 46.93 23.16
CA GLN A 48 45.07 46.07 22.13
C GLN A 48 46.59 46.21 22.21
N LEU A 49 47.36 45.13 21.97
CA LEU A 49 48.74 45.10 21.39
C LEU A 49 49.29 43.64 21.42
N PRO A 50 50.32 43.23 20.62
CA PRO A 50 50.12 42.70 19.28
C PRO A 50 50.74 41.29 19.01
N LEU A 51 50.24 40.68 17.93
CA LEU A 51 50.87 39.78 16.95
C LEU A 51 52.09 38.91 17.35
N VAL A 52 51.86 37.60 17.50
CA VAL A 52 52.78 36.57 16.96
C VAL A 52 51.94 35.58 16.16
N GLY A 53 52.07 35.68 14.84
CA GLY A 53 51.44 34.76 13.91
C GLY A 53 52.10 33.39 14.00
N VAL A 54 51.35 32.40 14.47
CA VAL A 54 51.62 30.99 14.16
C VAL A 54 50.62 30.59 13.08
N VAL A 55 51.08 30.74 11.84
CA VAL A 55 50.46 30.13 10.67
C VAL A 55 50.84 28.64 10.65
N GLN A 56 49.86 27.81 10.26
CA GLN A 56 49.95 26.38 9.90
C GLN A 56 49.92 25.31 11.01
N VAL A 57 48.75 25.08 11.61
CA VAL A 57 48.20 23.72 11.81
C VAL A 57 46.66 23.79 11.81
N ASN A 58 45.99 23.77 10.65
CA ASN A 58 44.55 23.44 10.66
C ASN A 58 43.97 22.89 9.34
N ARG A 59 44.81 22.62 8.33
CA ARG A 59 44.30 22.21 7.01
C ARG A 59 43.81 20.75 6.99
N ILE A 60 44.20 19.93 7.96
CA ILE A 60 43.85 18.51 8.05
C ILE A 60 42.56 18.30 8.85
N SER A 61 42.35 19.06 9.93
CA SER A 61 41.16 19.01 10.79
C SER A 61 39.89 19.40 10.00
N GLY A 62 39.94 20.53 9.28
CA GLY A 62 38.77 21.01 8.52
C GLY A 62 38.37 20.14 7.32
N VAL A 63 39.22 19.22 6.85
CA VAL A 63 38.85 18.24 5.80
C VAL A 63 38.19 17.01 6.41
N GLN A 64 38.61 16.60 7.61
CA GLN A 64 37.98 15.50 8.34
C GLN A 64 36.61 15.91 8.88
N ASP A 65 36.48 17.13 9.44
CA ASP A 65 35.21 17.65 9.94
C ASP A 65 34.16 17.72 8.82
N LYS A 66 34.52 18.27 7.65
CA LYS A 66 33.61 18.33 6.49
C LYS A 66 33.19 16.96 5.95
N LYS A 67 34.09 15.96 5.97
CA LYS A 67 33.73 14.60 5.58
C LYS A 67 32.79 13.95 6.59
N ASN A 68 32.99 14.24 7.87
CA ASN A 68 32.14 13.73 8.94
C ASN A 68 30.74 14.36 8.88
N ASP A 69 30.65 15.67 8.66
CA ASP A 69 29.38 16.38 8.46
C ASP A 69 28.62 15.83 7.26
N GLN A 70 29.29 15.67 6.11
CA GLN A 70 28.66 15.09 4.92
C GLN A 70 28.18 13.65 5.14
N ARG A 71 28.91 12.86 5.93
CA ARG A 71 28.51 11.50 6.32
C ARG A 71 27.30 11.52 7.27
N ASN A 72 27.25 12.45 8.20
CA ASN A 72 26.11 12.63 9.10
C ASN A 72 24.85 13.04 8.32
N ASP A 73 24.97 14.03 7.43
CA ASP A 73 23.88 14.48 6.55
C ASP A 73 23.35 13.33 5.68
N PHE A 74 24.23 12.48 5.16
CA PHE A 74 23.86 11.30 4.40
C PHE A 74 22.94 10.37 5.21
N TYR A 75 23.29 10.03 6.46
CA TYR A 75 22.46 9.12 7.26
C TYR A 75 21.14 9.77 7.71
N VAL A 76 21.12 11.09 7.92
CA VAL A 76 19.88 11.83 8.21
C VAL A 76 18.94 11.75 7.01
N ASN A 77 19.44 12.02 5.80
CA ASN A 77 18.66 11.95 4.57
C ASN A 77 18.25 10.51 4.22
N LEU A 78 19.10 9.52 4.48
CA LEU A 78 18.77 8.11 4.35
C LEU A 78 17.61 7.72 5.28
N GLY A 79 17.66 8.13 6.55
CA GLY A 79 16.59 7.88 7.52
C GLY A 79 15.28 8.55 7.09
N LEU A 80 15.35 9.79 6.60
CA LEU A 80 14.22 10.51 6.04
C LEU A 80 13.64 9.76 4.82
N ALA A 81 14.47 9.37 3.87
CA ALA A 81 14.06 8.64 2.67
C ALA A 81 13.36 7.31 3.02
N VAL A 82 13.92 6.51 3.93
CA VAL A 82 13.30 5.24 4.37
C VAL A 82 11.93 5.49 5.00
N ARG A 83 11.81 6.51 5.84
CA ARG A 83 10.56 6.87 6.50
C ARG A 83 9.52 7.31 5.48
N THR A 84 9.87 8.26 4.62
CA THR A 84 8.99 8.77 3.56
C THR A 84 8.52 7.65 2.64
N LEU A 85 9.43 6.76 2.19
CA LEU A 85 9.05 5.62 1.37
C LEU A 85 8.08 4.67 2.09
N ARG A 86 8.24 4.44 3.40
CA ARG A 86 7.32 3.59 4.17
C ARG A 86 5.93 4.22 4.32
N GLU A 87 5.86 5.55 4.47
CA GLU A 87 4.62 6.28 4.69
C GLU A 87 3.87 6.57 3.37
N ASP A 88 4.58 6.94 2.31
CA ASP A 88 3.96 7.37 1.05
C ASP A 88 3.64 6.20 0.10
N LEU A 89 4.45 5.14 0.07
CA LEU A 89 4.24 4.04 -0.89
C LEU A 89 2.88 3.31 -0.72
N PRO A 90 2.37 3.07 0.51
CA PRO A 90 1.02 2.54 0.68
C PRO A 90 -0.09 3.46 0.16
N LEU A 91 0.17 4.77 0.12
CA LEU A 91 -0.78 5.81 -0.27
C LEU A 91 -0.61 6.24 -1.73
N ILE A 92 0.18 5.51 -2.52
CA ILE A 92 0.58 5.91 -3.87
C ILE A 92 -0.58 6.11 -4.85
N PHE A 93 -1.74 5.52 -4.59
CA PHE A 93 -2.96 5.67 -5.41
C PHE A 93 -3.90 6.79 -4.92
N THR A 94 -3.69 7.31 -3.71
CA THR A 94 -4.59 8.27 -3.06
C THR A 94 -3.95 9.64 -2.86
N LYS A 95 -2.67 9.66 -2.45
CA LYS A 95 -1.87 10.85 -2.15
C LYS A 95 -0.69 10.92 -3.11
N ASP A 96 -0.22 12.13 -3.37
CA ASP A 96 1.03 12.33 -4.11
C ASP A 96 2.26 11.97 -3.25
N LEU A 97 3.34 11.56 -3.91
CA LEU A 97 4.60 11.25 -3.25
C LEU A 97 5.29 12.54 -2.78
N ASN A 98 6.05 12.47 -1.68
CA ASN A 98 6.97 13.54 -1.35
C ASN A 98 8.21 13.46 -2.26
N TYR A 99 8.40 14.48 -3.10
CA TYR A 99 9.49 14.52 -4.07
C TYR A 99 10.83 15.02 -3.51
N ASP A 100 10.85 15.56 -2.28
CA ASP A 100 12.05 16.17 -1.68
C ASP A 100 13.16 15.15 -1.41
N ILE A 101 12.85 13.85 -1.33
CA ILE A 101 13.84 12.80 -1.09
C ILE A 101 14.58 12.37 -2.37
N TYR A 102 14.13 12.82 -3.54
CA TYR A 102 14.69 12.45 -4.83
C TYR A 102 15.60 13.54 -5.39
N ARG A 103 16.46 13.15 -6.33
CA ARG A 103 17.30 14.06 -7.11
C ARG A 103 16.55 14.46 -8.39
N ASP A 104 16.81 15.67 -8.89
CA ASP A 104 16.09 16.23 -10.05
C ASP A 104 16.28 15.40 -11.34
N ASP A 105 17.41 14.70 -11.47
CA ASP A 105 17.77 13.82 -12.59
C ASP A 105 17.56 12.33 -12.26
N ILE A 106 16.59 12.01 -11.39
CA ILE A 106 16.24 10.63 -11.06
C ILE A 106 15.99 9.78 -12.30
N THR A 107 16.54 8.57 -12.31
CA THR A 107 16.28 7.55 -13.32
C THR A 107 15.28 6.52 -12.77
N PHE A 108 14.10 6.42 -13.39
CA PHE A 108 13.16 5.35 -13.15
C PHE A 108 13.35 4.24 -14.18
N ARG A 109 13.52 3.00 -13.70
CA ARG A 109 13.70 1.81 -14.54
C ARG A 109 12.64 0.76 -14.21
N ASP A 110 11.92 0.34 -15.22
CA ASP A 110 11.02 -0.80 -15.21
C ASP A 110 11.50 -1.81 -16.26
N PRO A 111 11.15 -3.12 -16.21
CA PRO A 111 11.55 -4.08 -17.24
C PRO A 111 11.21 -3.67 -18.67
N LEU A 112 10.19 -2.84 -18.86
CA LEU A 112 9.72 -2.42 -20.18
C LEU A 112 10.19 -1.01 -20.58
N ASN A 113 10.47 -0.13 -19.61
CA ASN A 113 10.70 1.29 -19.89
C ASN A 113 11.76 1.89 -18.98
N THR A 114 12.46 2.92 -19.47
CA THR A 114 13.38 3.73 -18.66
C THR A 114 13.07 5.21 -18.90
N PHE A 115 12.91 5.95 -17.81
CA PHE A 115 12.63 7.38 -17.82
C PHE A 115 13.63 8.12 -16.93
N THR A 116 13.96 9.35 -17.29
CA THR A 116 14.91 10.19 -16.54
C THR A 116 14.30 11.56 -16.28
N GLY A 117 14.59 12.13 -15.11
CA GLY A 117 14.10 13.45 -14.71
C GLY A 117 12.89 13.39 -13.77
N ILE A 118 12.84 14.32 -12.83
CA ILE A 118 11.82 14.39 -11.78
C ILE A 118 10.42 14.68 -12.33
N GLU A 119 10.30 15.47 -13.39
CA GLU A 119 9.00 15.78 -14.02
C GLU A 119 8.37 14.52 -14.64
N ASN A 120 9.20 13.70 -15.32
CA ASN A 120 8.77 12.41 -15.86
C ASN A 120 8.37 11.45 -14.73
N TYR A 121 9.15 11.44 -13.63
CA TYR A 121 8.84 10.65 -12.45
C TYR A 121 7.47 11.02 -11.85
N GLN A 122 7.22 12.31 -11.65
CA GLN A 122 5.92 12.84 -11.19
C GLN A 122 4.78 12.44 -12.12
N THR A 123 5.01 12.56 -13.44
CA THR A 123 4.01 12.20 -14.47
C THR A 123 3.66 10.71 -14.42
N ILE A 124 4.64 9.82 -14.22
CA ILE A 124 4.40 8.37 -14.10
C ILE A 124 3.51 8.06 -12.91
N PHE A 125 3.80 8.60 -11.71
CA PHE A 125 2.98 8.35 -10.53
C PHE A 125 1.62 9.05 -10.62
N TRP A 126 1.54 10.19 -11.29
CA TRP A 126 0.27 10.82 -11.62
C TRP A 126 -0.58 9.94 -12.53
N ALA A 127 0.00 9.41 -13.60
CA ALA A 127 -0.67 8.50 -14.52
C ALA A 127 -1.09 7.21 -13.80
N LEU A 128 -0.23 6.66 -12.93
CA LEU A 128 -0.54 5.49 -12.11
C LEU A 128 -1.76 5.74 -11.21
N ARG A 129 -1.82 6.91 -10.54
CA ARG A 129 -2.97 7.33 -9.74
C ARG A 129 -4.23 7.47 -10.59
N PHE A 130 -4.11 8.11 -11.74
CA PHE A 130 -5.23 8.35 -12.65
C PHE A 130 -5.80 7.03 -13.20
N HIS A 131 -4.95 6.16 -13.75
CA HIS A 131 -5.36 4.86 -14.27
C HIS A 131 -5.85 3.93 -13.16
N GLY A 132 -5.25 3.96 -11.97
CA GLY A 132 -5.73 3.21 -10.81
C GLY A 132 -7.18 3.56 -10.46
N ARG A 133 -7.53 4.85 -10.43
CA ARG A 133 -8.89 5.33 -10.17
C ARG A 133 -9.90 4.92 -11.24
N ILE A 134 -9.48 4.84 -12.50
CA ILE A 134 -10.36 4.48 -13.62
C ILE A 134 -10.58 2.96 -13.69
N LEU A 135 -9.52 2.18 -13.56
CA LEU A 135 -9.55 0.73 -13.82
C LEU A 135 -10.01 -0.09 -12.62
N PHE A 136 -9.87 0.41 -11.39
CA PHE A 136 -10.13 -0.36 -10.17
C PHE A 136 -11.22 0.29 -9.29
N LYS A 137 -12.08 -0.55 -8.69
CA LYS A 137 -13.00 -0.14 -7.62
C LYS A 137 -12.21 0.15 -6.34
N ASP A 138 -11.25 -0.72 -6.06
CA ASP A 138 -10.34 -0.62 -4.93
C ASP A 138 -8.94 -1.05 -5.38
N ILE A 139 -7.93 -0.27 -5.05
CA ILE A 139 -6.52 -0.54 -5.36
C ILE A 139 -5.65 -0.04 -4.22
N SER A 140 -4.80 -0.92 -3.70
CA SER A 140 -3.92 -0.61 -2.58
C SER A 140 -2.58 -1.30 -2.74
N LEU A 141 -1.51 -0.60 -2.34
CA LEU A 141 -0.16 -1.15 -2.30
C LEU A 141 0.21 -1.42 -0.85
N GLU A 142 0.56 -2.65 -0.53
CA GLU A 142 0.96 -3.06 0.81
C GLU A 142 2.47 -3.25 0.86
N VAL A 143 3.13 -2.56 1.79
CA VAL A 143 4.58 -2.73 2.02
C VAL A 143 4.79 -3.96 2.89
N LEU A 144 5.42 -4.99 2.35
CA LEU A 144 5.69 -6.24 3.05
C LEU A 144 6.99 -6.16 3.88
N ARG A 145 8.05 -5.62 3.28
CA ARG A 145 9.36 -5.53 3.93
C ARG A 145 10.17 -4.39 3.34
N VAL A 146 10.84 -3.63 4.20
CA VAL A 146 11.87 -2.66 3.84
C VAL A 146 13.19 -3.16 4.43
N TRP A 147 14.25 -3.20 3.63
CA TRP A 147 15.59 -3.54 4.11
C TRP A 147 16.66 -2.81 3.30
N GLN A 148 17.86 -2.70 3.89
CA GLN A 148 19.00 -2.05 3.26
C GLN A 148 20.10 -3.09 3.04
N PRO A 149 20.33 -3.57 1.81
CA PRO A 149 21.43 -4.49 1.52
C PRO A 149 22.80 -3.80 1.56
N SER A 150 22.84 -2.48 1.42
CA SER A 150 24.06 -1.66 1.38
C SER A 150 23.72 -0.26 1.90
N GLU A 151 24.72 0.50 2.36
CA GLU A 151 24.50 1.83 2.95
C GLU A 151 23.77 2.80 2.00
N ASN A 152 24.01 2.67 0.69
CA ASN A 152 23.45 3.53 -0.35
C ASN A 152 22.32 2.87 -1.15
N MET A 153 21.66 1.84 -0.60
CA MET A 153 20.59 1.13 -1.27
C MET A 153 19.46 0.77 -0.32
N ILE A 154 18.23 1.06 -0.73
CA ILE A 154 17.00 0.63 -0.06
C ILE A 154 16.27 -0.35 -0.97
N LEU A 155 15.83 -1.48 -0.42
CA LEU A 155 14.97 -2.44 -1.08
C LEU A 155 13.63 -2.51 -0.36
N ILE A 156 12.56 -2.48 -1.14
CA ILE A 156 11.18 -2.59 -0.65
C ILE A 156 10.49 -3.71 -1.40
N ARG A 157 10.03 -4.73 -0.67
CA ARG A 157 9.10 -5.73 -1.18
C ARG A 157 7.69 -5.29 -0.88
N TRP A 158 6.83 -5.34 -1.87
CA TRP A 158 5.45 -4.89 -1.77
C TRP A 158 4.50 -5.86 -2.46
N ASN A 159 3.22 -5.77 -2.09
CA ASN A 159 2.11 -6.50 -2.68
C ASN A 159 1.00 -5.52 -3.07
N LEU A 160 0.74 -5.40 -4.36
CA LEU A 160 -0.34 -4.62 -4.92
C LEU A 160 -1.61 -5.48 -4.97
N ARG A 161 -2.70 -4.99 -4.39
CA ARG A 161 -4.02 -5.63 -4.43
C ARG A 161 -4.95 -4.73 -5.22
N GLY A 162 -5.74 -5.31 -6.12
CA GLY A 162 -6.67 -4.55 -6.97
C GLY A 162 -7.94 -5.31 -7.29
N VAL A 163 -9.08 -4.64 -7.14
CA VAL A 163 -10.40 -5.11 -7.57
C VAL A 163 -10.80 -4.34 -8.82
N PRO A 164 -10.67 -4.92 -10.03
CA PRO A 164 -11.01 -4.23 -11.26
C PRO A 164 -12.50 -3.85 -11.34
N ARG A 165 -12.82 -2.78 -12.09
CA ARG A 165 -14.20 -2.33 -12.36
C ARG A 165 -14.87 -3.16 -13.47
N VAL A 166 -14.86 -4.48 -13.32
CA VAL A 166 -15.50 -5.40 -14.26
C VAL A 166 -16.83 -5.93 -13.68
N PRO A 167 -17.76 -6.41 -14.53
CA PRO A 167 -19.06 -6.94 -14.10
C PRO A 167 -18.99 -8.20 -13.21
N TRP A 168 -17.88 -8.93 -13.24
CA TRP A 168 -17.67 -10.16 -12.46
C TRP A 168 -16.75 -9.92 -11.25
N GLU A 169 -16.82 -10.78 -10.23
CA GLU A 169 -15.91 -10.70 -9.09
C GLU A 169 -14.50 -11.17 -9.47
N ALA A 170 -13.58 -10.22 -9.60
CA ALA A 170 -12.17 -10.49 -9.80
C ALA A 170 -11.33 -9.75 -8.75
N LYS A 171 -10.28 -10.40 -8.25
CA LYS A 171 -9.31 -9.81 -7.30
C LYS A 171 -7.89 -10.13 -7.76
N GLY A 172 -7.16 -9.14 -8.22
CA GLY A 172 -5.75 -9.29 -8.60
C GLY A 172 -4.81 -9.06 -7.42
N GLN A 173 -3.75 -9.86 -7.35
CA GLN A 173 -2.61 -9.59 -6.47
C GLN A 173 -1.32 -9.59 -7.28
N PHE A 174 -0.42 -8.67 -6.96
CA PHE A 174 0.80 -8.50 -7.71
C PHE A 174 1.94 -8.18 -6.75
N GLN A 175 2.93 -9.06 -6.72
CA GLN A 175 4.11 -8.85 -5.88
C GLN A 175 5.23 -8.27 -6.71
N GLY A 176 5.96 -7.33 -6.11
CA GLY A 176 7.10 -6.70 -6.74
C GLY A 176 8.16 -6.31 -5.72
N THR A 177 9.33 -5.94 -6.24
CA THR A 177 10.42 -5.38 -5.44
C THR A 177 10.91 -4.08 -6.06
N SER A 178 10.93 -3.02 -5.27
CA SER A 178 11.50 -1.72 -5.66
C SER A 178 12.88 -1.54 -5.04
N ARG A 179 13.87 -1.19 -5.86
CA ARG A 179 15.24 -0.86 -5.48
C ARG A 179 15.49 0.62 -5.67
N TYR A 180 15.96 1.28 -4.62
CA TYR A 180 16.32 2.69 -4.61
C TYR A 180 17.81 2.84 -4.35
N LYS A 181 18.52 3.55 -5.21
CA LYS A 181 19.93 3.91 -4.98
C LYS A 181 20.05 5.36 -4.56
N LEU A 182 20.92 5.59 -3.58
CA LEU A 182 21.17 6.90 -2.99
C LEU A 182 22.53 7.45 -3.40
N ASP A 183 22.59 8.77 -3.56
CA ASP A 183 23.82 9.50 -3.82
C ASP A 183 24.62 9.76 -2.54
N ARG A 184 25.69 10.55 -2.62
CA ARG A 184 26.54 10.89 -1.47
C ARG A 184 25.84 11.77 -0.43
N ASN A 185 24.76 12.43 -0.81
CA ASN A 185 23.96 13.29 0.07
C ASN A 185 22.77 12.54 0.67
N GLY A 186 22.54 11.28 0.30
CA GLY A 186 21.40 10.50 0.77
C GLY A 186 20.11 10.81 0.02
N LYS A 187 20.19 11.40 -1.17
CA LYS A 187 19.06 11.62 -2.09
C LYS A 187 18.96 10.45 -3.08
N ILE A 188 17.75 10.08 -3.45
CA ILE A 188 17.51 8.96 -4.37
C ILE A 188 17.70 9.43 -5.81
N TYR A 189 18.63 8.80 -6.54
CA TYR A 189 18.89 9.10 -7.96
C TYR A 189 18.45 7.99 -8.92
N GLU A 190 18.18 6.77 -8.42
CA GLU A 190 17.68 5.68 -9.25
C GLU A 190 16.60 4.90 -8.50
N HIS A 191 15.45 4.72 -9.14
CA HIS A 191 14.38 3.83 -8.70
C HIS A 191 14.18 2.75 -9.77
N LYS A 192 14.48 1.50 -9.41
CA LYS A 192 14.25 0.34 -10.28
C LYS A 192 13.18 -0.57 -9.70
N VAL A 193 12.19 -0.92 -10.50
CA VAL A 193 11.19 -1.94 -10.16
C VAL A 193 11.61 -3.27 -10.80
N ASP A 194 11.67 -4.34 -10.00
CA ASP A 194 12.07 -5.70 -10.41
C ASP A 194 11.03 -6.74 -9.92
N ASN A 195 11.13 -7.96 -10.47
CA ASN A 195 10.42 -9.17 -10.01
C ASN A 195 8.91 -8.99 -9.88
N LEU A 196 8.31 -8.54 -10.98
CA LEU A 196 6.88 -8.38 -11.15
C LEU A 196 6.20 -9.76 -11.30
N ALA A 197 5.87 -10.40 -10.18
CA ALA A 197 5.15 -11.67 -10.16
C ALA A 197 3.63 -11.40 -10.24
N PHE A 198 3.10 -11.44 -11.46
CA PHE A 198 1.66 -11.36 -11.74
C PHE A 198 0.92 -12.58 -11.21
N ASN A 199 0.26 -12.42 -10.07
CA ASN A 199 -0.72 -13.38 -9.56
C ASN A 199 -2.12 -12.86 -9.94
N PHE A 200 -2.44 -12.88 -11.24
CA PHE A 200 -3.80 -12.61 -11.70
C PHE A 200 -4.79 -13.67 -11.12
N PRO A 201 -6.05 -13.30 -10.82
CA PRO A 201 -6.91 -14.10 -9.96
C PRO A 201 -7.19 -15.52 -10.46
N GLN A 202 -7.23 -16.43 -9.49
CA GLN A 202 -8.13 -17.59 -9.50
C GLN A 202 -9.54 -17.10 -9.82
N SER A 203 -10.16 -17.60 -10.90
CA SER A 203 -11.57 -17.28 -11.19
C SER A 203 -12.43 -17.72 -10.00
N LEU A 204 -13.03 -16.77 -9.27
CA LEU A 204 -14.20 -17.11 -8.49
C LEU A 204 -15.27 -17.53 -9.49
N LYS A 205 -15.91 -18.66 -9.21
CA LYS A 205 -16.75 -19.42 -10.14
C LYS A 205 -17.54 -18.46 -11.04
N PRO A 206 -17.44 -18.57 -12.37
CA PRO A 206 -18.30 -17.80 -13.27
C PRO A 206 -19.74 -18.01 -12.83
N ALA A 207 -20.56 -16.95 -12.86
CA ALA A 207 -22.00 -17.09 -12.82
C ALA A 207 -22.38 -18.21 -13.80
N ALA A 208 -22.81 -19.35 -13.26
CA ALA A 208 -23.00 -20.56 -14.06
C ALA A 208 -24.14 -20.40 -15.07
N SER A 209 -24.96 -19.36 -14.89
CA SER A 209 -26.12 -19.02 -15.69
C SER A 209 -26.36 -17.51 -15.67
N VAL A 210 -26.97 -17.00 -16.74
CA VAL A 210 -27.43 -15.60 -16.89
C VAL A 210 -28.34 -15.18 -15.72
N LEU A 211 -29.07 -16.13 -15.12
CA LEU A 211 -29.96 -15.89 -13.97
C LEU A 211 -29.19 -15.39 -12.73
N ASP A 212 -27.97 -15.89 -12.52
CA ASP A 212 -27.11 -15.52 -11.38
C ASP A 212 -26.63 -14.06 -11.50
N LEU A 213 -26.52 -13.57 -12.73
CA LEU A 213 -26.15 -12.18 -13.04
C LEU A 213 -27.30 -11.20 -12.81
N VAL A 214 -28.54 -11.64 -13.04
CA VAL A 214 -29.77 -10.85 -12.83
C VAL A 214 -30.09 -10.69 -11.34
N VAL A 215 -29.81 -11.71 -10.53
CA VAL A 215 -30.04 -11.68 -9.07
C VAL A 215 -29.05 -10.74 -8.35
N ALA A 216 -27.84 -10.57 -8.88
CA ALA A 216 -26.78 -9.75 -8.25
C ALA A 216 -26.96 -8.22 -8.39
N CYS A 217 -27.94 -7.73 -9.17
CA CYS A 217 -28.16 -6.31 -9.41
C CYS A 217 -29.51 -5.83 -8.81
N PRO A 218 -29.55 -5.19 -7.62
CA PRO A 218 -30.80 -4.72 -7.01
C PRO A 218 -31.31 -3.38 -7.58
N ALA A 219 -30.60 -2.76 -8.52
CA ALA A 219 -30.95 -1.46 -9.08
C ALA A 219 -31.58 -1.61 -10.47
N THR A 220 -32.91 -1.63 -10.54
CA THR A 220 -33.62 -1.40 -11.81
C THR A 220 -34.14 0.04 -11.86
N PRO A 221 -33.83 0.81 -12.93
CA PRO A 221 -34.68 1.93 -13.31
C PRO A 221 -36.05 1.37 -13.72
N ASN A 222 -37.11 1.86 -13.07
CA ASN A 222 -38.47 1.40 -13.29
C ASN A 222 -38.98 1.92 -14.66
N PRO A 223 -39.30 1.07 -15.66
CA PRO A 223 -39.98 1.55 -16.85
C PRO A 223 -41.41 1.98 -16.48
N THR A 224 -41.75 3.24 -16.76
CA THR A 224 -42.93 3.97 -16.28
C THR A 224 -44.29 3.38 -16.72
N PHE A 225 -44.37 2.26 -17.43
CA PHE A 225 -45.62 1.81 -18.06
C PHE A 225 -46.47 0.79 -17.27
N MET A 226 -46.06 0.31 -16.10
CA MET A 226 -46.83 -0.70 -15.35
C MET A 226 -47.42 -0.13 -14.06
N TRP A 227 -48.61 0.48 -14.17
CA TRP A 227 -49.46 0.79 -13.03
C TRP A 227 -50.34 -0.43 -12.71
N GLY A 228 -49.95 -1.20 -11.70
CA GLY A 228 -50.72 -2.31 -11.13
C GLY A 228 -50.46 -2.41 -9.63
N PRO A 229 -51.40 -2.95 -8.81
CA PRO A 229 -51.35 -2.84 -7.37
C PRO A 229 -50.05 -3.40 -6.78
N VAL A 230 -49.45 -2.61 -5.89
CA VAL A 230 -48.28 -2.95 -5.09
C VAL A 230 -48.68 -4.06 -4.14
N ASP A 231 -48.42 -5.32 -4.50
CA ASP A 231 -48.18 -6.39 -3.54
C ASP A 231 -47.33 -7.47 -4.21
N SER A 232 -46.29 -7.91 -3.49
CA SER A 232 -45.28 -8.90 -3.89
C SER A 232 -44.27 -8.42 -4.94
N ARG A 233 -43.17 -7.83 -4.46
CA ARG A 233 -41.88 -7.76 -5.18
C ARG A 233 -41.33 -9.18 -5.39
N SER A 234 -41.96 -9.92 -6.29
CA SER A 234 -41.33 -11.00 -7.02
C SER A 234 -40.54 -10.36 -8.16
N ASN A 235 -39.29 -10.79 -8.37
CA ASN A 235 -38.47 -10.32 -9.48
C ASN A 235 -39.12 -10.77 -10.80
N SER A 236 -40.04 -9.94 -11.32
CA SER A 236 -40.86 -10.18 -12.52
C SER A 236 -40.04 -10.69 -13.71
N TRP A 237 -38.82 -10.19 -13.85
CA TRP A 237 -37.89 -10.62 -14.90
C TRP A 237 -37.31 -12.02 -14.71
N VAL A 238 -37.07 -12.47 -13.47
CA VAL A 238 -36.57 -13.83 -13.18
C VAL A 238 -37.67 -14.87 -13.44
N GLU A 239 -38.90 -14.54 -13.06
CA GLU A 239 -40.09 -15.33 -13.41
C GLU A 239 -40.29 -15.42 -14.92
N PHE A 240 -40.25 -14.27 -15.60
CA PHE A 240 -40.36 -14.21 -17.05
C PHE A 240 -39.27 -15.03 -17.75
N TYR A 241 -38.00 -14.85 -17.36
CA TYR A 241 -36.90 -15.60 -17.95
C TYR A 241 -37.03 -17.10 -17.70
N ARG A 242 -37.42 -17.50 -16.47
CA ARG A 242 -37.61 -18.91 -16.14
C ARG A 242 -38.71 -19.54 -17.01
N VAL A 243 -39.83 -18.85 -17.17
CA VAL A 243 -40.92 -19.30 -18.05
C VAL A 243 -40.45 -19.41 -19.50
N VAL A 244 -39.70 -18.43 -20.01
CA VAL A 244 -39.18 -18.47 -21.40
C VAL A 244 -38.19 -19.63 -21.58
N THR A 245 -37.28 -19.87 -20.62
CA THR A 245 -36.35 -21.00 -20.69
C THR A 245 -37.06 -22.34 -20.60
N GLU A 246 -38.04 -22.49 -19.70
CA GLU A 246 -38.86 -23.72 -19.61
C GLU A 246 -39.65 -23.95 -20.90
N SER A 247 -40.10 -22.90 -21.58
CA SER A 247 -40.80 -22.99 -22.86
C SER A 247 -39.87 -23.51 -23.96
N LEU A 248 -38.65 -22.99 -24.05
CA LEU A 248 -37.64 -23.40 -25.03
C LEU A 248 -37.14 -24.83 -24.79
N ASP A 249 -36.96 -25.23 -23.53
CA ASP A 249 -36.59 -26.61 -23.19
C ASP A 249 -37.72 -27.60 -23.52
N ARG A 250 -38.98 -27.18 -23.36
CA ARG A 250 -40.15 -27.96 -23.75
C ARG A 250 -40.31 -28.06 -25.26
N GLU A 251 -39.99 -27.02 -26.03
CA GLU A 251 -39.95 -27.08 -27.50
C GLU A 251 -38.83 -28.01 -28.01
N ASN A 252 -37.64 -27.98 -27.40
CA ASN A 252 -36.54 -28.89 -27.75
C ASN A 252 -36.88 -30.37 -27.47
N LEU A 253 -37.70 -30.65 -26.44
CA LEU A 253 -38.17 -31.99 -26.14
C LEU A 253 -39.22 -32.49 -27.15
N VAL A 254 -40.11 -31.60 -27.62
CA VAL A 254 -41.13 -31.92 -28.64
C VAL A 254 -40.48 -32.15 -30.01
N ILE A 255 -39.50 -31.32 -30.40
CA ILE A 255 -38.74 -31.47 -31.66
C ILE A 255 -37.94 -32.79 -31.68
N SER A 256 -37.47 -33.29 -30.53
CA SER A 256 -36.78 -34.58 -30.44
C SER A 256 -37.73 -35.80 -30.57
N GLN A 257 -39.00 -35.67 -30.19
CA GLN A 257 -39.98 -36.76 -30.31
C GLN A 257 -40.54 -36.90 -31.73
N ASP A 258 -40.73 -35.79 -32.46
CA ASP A 258 -41.25 -35.83 -33.84
C ASP A 258 -40.22 -36.41 -34.84
N CYS A 259 -38.92 -36.32 -34.54
CA CYS A 259 -37.88 -36.91 -35.37
C CYS A 259 -37.77 -38.46 -35.23
N LEU A 260 -38.29 -39.01 -34.12
CA LEU A 260 -38.32 -40.47 -33.88
C LEU A 260 -39.58 -41.16 -34.44
N ALA A 261 -40.64 -40.40 -34.76
CA ALA A 261 -41.91 -40.95 -35.23
C ALA A 261 -42.00 -41.10 -36.78
N ALA A 262 -41.01 -40.60 -37.54
CA ALA A 262 -41.05 -40.60 -39.02
C ALA A 262 -40.37 -41.82 -39.69
N CYS A 263 -39.97 -42.84 -38.93
CA CYS A 263 -39.38 -44.07 -39.46
C CYS A 263 -40.14 -45.31 -38.96
N SER A 264 -41.30 -45.60 -39.57
CA SER A 264 -41.93 -46.93 -39.59
C SER A 264 -42.88 -47.03 -40.77
#